data_AF-A0A242JXZ5-F1
#
_entry.id   AF-A0A242JXZ5-F1
#
_cell.length_a   1.000
_cell.length_b   1.000
_cell.length_c   1.000
_cell.angle_alpha   90.00
_cell.angle_beta   90.00
_cell.angle_gamma   90.00
#
_symmetry.space_group_name_H-M   'P 1'
#
loop_
_entity.id
_entity.type
_entity.pdbx_description
1 polymer ?
#
loop_
_entity_poly.entity_id
_entity_poly.type
_entity_poly.pdbx_seq_one_letter_code
_entity_poly.pdbx_strand_id
1 'polypeptide(L)'
;MKKLVLANNKFMVRLPFQDEQFKNNAIDVQKKLDELKQNSIFCEQLLIASQSLYELFEKNKFDELSSKKKRNFIASMTSYINRSATRTTPFGLFSGCLLYTSRCV
;
A
#
# COMPACT_ATOMS: atom_id res chain seq x y z
N MET A 1 11.88 -0.56 45.34
CA MET A 1 11.64 -1.20 44.02
C MET A 1 11.60 -0.12 42.95
N LYS A 2 12.47 -0.17 41.93
CA LYS A 2 12.38 0.74 40.78
C LYS A 2 11.12 0.40 39.98
N LYS A 3 10.31 1.40 39.65
CA LYS A 3 9.17 1.23 38.75
C LYS A 3 9.73 0.97 37.35
N LEU A 4 9.63 -0.27 36.86
CA LEU A 4 10.18 -0.68 35.57
C LEU A 4 9.31 -0.27 34.38
N VAL A 5 8.04 0.10 34.64
CA VAL A 5 7.08 0.55 33.63
C VAL A 5 6.38 1.82 34.12
N LEU A 6 6.35 2.83 33.25
CA LEU A 6 5.57 4.05 33.45
C LEU A 6 4.22 3.89 32.72
N ALA A 7 3.13 4.22 33.40
CA ALA A 7 1.84 4.30 32.75
C ALA A 7 1.90 5.43 31.70
N ASN A 8 1.71 5.08 30.43
CA ASN A 8 1.69 6.02 29.33
C ASN A 8 0.30 6.00 28.70
N ASN A 9 -0.29 7.19 28.55
CA ASN A 9 -1.58 7.36 27.89
C ASN A 9 -1.45 7.75 26.42
N LYS A 10 -0.21 7.87 25.90
CA LYS A 10 0.08 8.24 24.51
C LYS A 10 0.49 7.01 23.71
N PHE A 11 -0.19 6.79 22.59
CA PHE A 11 0.00 5.65 21.70
C PHE A 11 0.19 6.11 20.26
N MET A 12 1.02 5.41 19.51
CA MET A 12 1.16 5.62 18.07
C MET A 12 0.15 4.71 17.37
N VAL A 13 -0.87 5.31 16.76
CA VAL A 13 -1.83 4.60 15.93
C VAL A 13 -1.35 4.66 14.48
N ARG A 14 -1.43 3.52 13.79
CA ARG A 14 -0.97 3.36 12.41
C ARG A 14 -2.08 2.78 11.57
N LEU A 15 -2.33 3.37 10.42
CA LEU A 15 -3.46 3.01 9.56
C LEU A 15 -3.01 2.91 8.10
N PRO A 16 -3.45 1.88 7.35
CA PRO A 16 -3.28 1.88 5.90
C PRO A 16 -4.05 3.04 5.27
N PHE A 17 -3.61 3.50 4.10
CA PHE A 17 -4.26 4.62 3.42
C PHE A 17 -5.46 4.17 2.58
N GLN A 18 -5.38 2.99 1.94
CA GLN A 18 -6.49 2.42 1.17
C GLN A 18 -7.31 1.46 2.03
N ASP A 19 -8.52 1.17 1.58
CA ASP A 19 -9.47 0.28 2.27
C ASP A 19 -9.56 -1.12 1.63
N GLU A 20 -10.40 -1.97 2.22
CA GLU A 20 -10.67 -3.30 1.66
C GLU A 20 -11.43 -3.25 0.32
N GLN A 21 -12.20 -2.19 0.05
CA GLN A 21 -12.92 -2.05 -1.23
C GLN A 21 -11.94 -1.89 -2.39
N PHE A 22 -10.92 -1.05 -2.22
CA PHE A 22 -9.83 -0.93 -3.18
C PHE A 22 -9.17 -2.28 -3.48
N LYS A 23 -8.84 -3.04 -2.44
CA LYS A 23 -8.25 -4.38 -2.58
C LYS A 23 -9.17 -5.34 -3.32
N ASN A 24 -10.46 -5.34 -3.01
CA ASN A 24 -11.44 -6.23 -3.65
C ASN A 24 -11.68 -5.86 -5.13
N ASN A 25 -11.62 -4.58 -5.47
CA ASN A 25 -11.70 -4.13 -6.87
C ASN A 25 -10.46 -4.54 -7.68
N ALA A 26 -9.34 -4.80 -7.01
CA ALA A 26 -8.05 -5.12 -7.61
C ALA A 26 -7.69 -6.63 -7.60
N ILE A 27 -8.68 -7.53 -7.40
CA ILE A 27 -8.45 -8.99 -7.34
C ILE A 27 -7.80 -9.52 -8.63
N ASP A 28 -8.31 -9.10 -9.80
CA ASP A 28 -7.78 -9.49 -11.10
C ASP A 28 -6.97 -8.31 -11.69
N VAL A 29 -5.74 -8.14 -11.18
CA VAL A 29 -4.82 -7.07 -11.60
C VAL A 29 -4.70 -6.99 -13.12
N GLN A 30 -4.71 -8.13 -13.80
CA GLN A 30 -4.53 -8.21 -15.25
C GLN A 30 -5.64 -7.50 -16.01
N LYS A 31 -6.90 -7.75 -15.63
CA LYS A 31 -8.07 -7.19 -16.31
C LYS A 31 -8.38 -5.77 -15.85
N LYS A 32 -7.85 -5.38 -14.70
CA LYS A 32 -8.18 -4.13 -14.01
C LYS A 32 -7.08 -3.08 -14.10
N LEU A 33 -6.09 -3.24 -14.98
CA LEU A 33 -4.98 -2.30 -15.12
C LEU A 33 -5.46 -0.87 -15.37
N ASP A 34 -6.42 -0.67 -16.28
CA ASP A 34 -6.93 0.66 -16.61
C ASP A 34 -7.68 1.31 -15.44
N GLU A 35 -8.46 0.53 -14.68
CA GLU A 35 -9.13 1.02 -13.46
C GLU A 35 -8.13 1.37 -12.36
N LEU A 36 -7.07 0.56 -12.20
CA LEU A 36 -5.99 0.85 -11.25
C LEU A 36 -5.25 2.14 -11.61
N LYS A 37 -5.12 2.48 -12.90
CA LYS A 37 -4.50 3.73 -13.34
C LYS A 37 -5.29 4.97 -12.97
N GLN A 38 -6.62 4.84 -12.91
CA GLN A 38 -7.51 5.92 -12.51
C GLN A 38 -7.41 6.24 -11.01
N ASN A 39 -6.86 5.32 -10.20
CA ASN A 39 -6.59 5.57 -8.79
C ASN A 39 -5.28 6.36 -8.63
N SER A 40 -5.39 7.69 -8.66
CA SER A 40 -4.25 8.62 -8.51
C SER A 40 -3.44 8.37 -7.24
N ILE A 41 -4.12 8.05 -6.14
CA ILE A 41 -3.51 7.79 -4.83
C ILE A 41 -2.61 6.55 -4.91
N PHE A 42 -3.11 5.46 -5.48
CA PHE A 42 -2.32 4.24 -5.65
C PHE A 42 -1.17 4.44 -6.64
N CYS A 43 -1.40 5.19 -7.73
CA CYS A 43 -0.36 5.55 -8.69
C CYS A 43 0.79 6.31 -8.02
N GLU A 44 0.50 7.31 -7.20
CA GLU A 44 1.51 8.08 -6.46
C GLU A 44 2.24 7.20 -5.43
N GLN A 45 1.49 6.37 -4.69
CA GLN A 45 2.08 5.38 -3.77
C GLN A 45 3.07 4.46 -4.49
N LEU A 46 2.70 3.95 -5.67
CA LEU A 46 3.52 3.05 -6.47
C LEU A 46 4.76 3.74 -7.02
N LEU A 47 4.62 4.98 -7.52
CA LEU A 47 5.71 5.81 -8.02
C LEU A 47 6.80 5.99 -6.95
N ILE A 48 6.40 6.39 -5.74
CA ILE A 48 7.32 6.59 -4.62
C ILE A 48 7.95 5.27 -4.14
N ALA A 49 7.20 4.17 -4.18
CA ALA A 49 7.71 2.87 -3.74
C ALA A 49 8.70 2.25 -4.73
N SER A 50 8.38 2.35 -6.02
CA SER A 50 9.03 1.63 -7.10
C SER A 50 8.79 2.31 -8.44
N GLN A 51 9.66 3.28 -8.74
CA GLN A 51 9.67 4.00 -10.01
C GLN A 51 9.62 3.06 -11.24
N SER A 52 10.43 2.00 -11.24
CA SER A 52 10.51 1.07 -12.37
C SER A 52 9.23 0.28 -12.61
N LEU A 53 8.52 -0.09 -11.54
CA LEU A 53 7.24 -0.78 -11.63
C LEU A 53 6.14 0.18 -12.08
N TYR A 54 6.14 1.41 -11.57
CA TYR A 54 5.23 2.46 -12.02
C TYR A 54 5.39 2.74 -13.51
N GLU A 55 6.61 2.92 -14.02
CA GLU A 55 6.83 3.18 -15.44
C GLU A 55 6.34 2.03 -16.33
N LEU A 56 6.55 0.78 -15.89
CA LEU A 56 6.05 -0.38 -16.61
C LEU A 56 4.51 -0.42 -16.62
N PHE A 57 3.90 -0.07 -15.50
CA PHE A 57 2.46 0.04 -15.33
C PHE A 57 1.88 1.17 -16.21
N GLU A 58 2.45 2.38 -16.13
CA GLU A 58 2.02 3.57 -16.86
C GLU A 58 2.12 3.39 -18.37
N LYS A 59 3.27 2.90 -18.87
CA LYS A 59 3.56 2.79 -20.31
C LYS A 59 2.74 1.72 -21.04
N ASN A 60 1.86 0.99 -20.36
CA ASN A 60 0.99 -0.07 -20.93
C ASN A 60 1.75 -1.17 -21.70
N LYS A 61 3.06 -1.31 -21.47
CA LYS A 61 3.89 -2.33 -22.11
C LYS A 61 3.65 -3.74 -21.56
N PHE A 62 2.57 -3.92 -20.79
CA PHE A 62 2.26 -5.19 -20.19
C PHE A 62 2.16 -6.28 -21.25
N ASP A 63 1.49 -6.03 -22.37
CA ASP A 63 1.28 -7.04 -23.41
C ASP A 63 2.56 -7.48 -24.12
N GLU A 64 3.54 -6.58 -24.19
CA GLU A 64 4.88 -6.81 -24.76
C GLU A 64 5.79 -7.65 -23.84
N LEU A 65 5.40 -7.87 -22.58
CA LEU A 65 6.21 -8.63 -21.63
C LEU A 65 6.17 -10.14 -21.93
N SER A 66 7.30 -10.82 -21.72
CA SER A 66 7.33 -12.28 -21.68
C SER A 66 6.47 -12.82 -20.53
N SER A 67 5.97 -14.06 -20.66
CA SER A 67 5.13 -14.72 -19.65
C SER A 67 5.72 -14.67 -18.23
N LYS A 68 7.03 -14.89 -18.11
CA LYS A 68 7.75 -14.78 -16.83
C LYS A 68 7.69 -13.36 -16.26
N LYS A 69 7.92 -12.34 -17.09
CA LYS A 69 7.86 -10.94 -16.65
C LYS A 69 6.43 -10.51 -16.31
N LYS A 70 5.43 -10.94 -17.08
CA LYS A 70 4.00 -10.72 -16.78
C LYS A 70 3.63 -11.24 -15.39
N ARG A 71 3.98 -12.49 -15.08
CA ARG A 71 3.73 -13.07 -13.75
C ARG A 71 4.43 -12.30 -12.63
N ASN A 72 5.68 -11.92 -12.83
CA ASN A 72 6.43 -11.15 -11.84
C ASN A 72 5.79 -9.77 -11.61
N PHE A 73 5.38 -9.09 -12.69
CA PHE A 73 4.68 -7.81 -12.62
C PHE A 73 3.39 -7.93 -11.80
N ILE A 74 2.54 -8.92 -12.12
CA ILE A 74 1.29 -9.17 -11.40
C ILE A 74 1.57 -9.40 -9.91
N ALA A 75 2.53 -10.28 -9.58
CA ALA A 75 2.89 -10.56 -8.19
C ALA A 75 3.38 -9.30 -7.44
N SER A 76 4.18 -8.46 -8.09
CA SER A 76 4.64 -7.19 -7.52
C SER A 76 3.49 -6.20 -7.30
N MET A 77 2.61 -6.03 -8.30
CA MET A 77 1.43 -5.16 -8.20
C MET A 77 0.50 -5.62 -7.07
N THR A 78 0.16 -6.91 -7.02
CA THR A 78 -0.66 -7.50 -5.95
C THR A 78 -0.02 -7.27 -4.58
N SER A 79 1.31 -7.31 -4.47
CA SER A 79 2.00 -7.04 -3.20
C SER A 79 1.84 -5.59 -2.76
N TYR A 80 1.92 -4.62 -3.68
CA TYR A 80 1.72 -3.21 -3.39
C TYR A 80 0.25 -2.85 -3.11
N ILE A 81 -0.70 -3.46 -3.82
CA ILE A 81 -2.14 -3.34 -3.53
C ILE A 81 -2.45 -3.85 -2.12
N ASN A 82 -1.94 -5.03 -1.77
CA ASN A 82 -2.12 -5.56 -0.42
C ASN A 82 -1.46 -4.65 0.63
N ARG A 83 -0.32 -4.06 0.31
CA ARG A 83 0.38 -3.14 1.22
C ARG A 83 -0.42 -1.86 1.47
N SER A 84 -1.04 -1.29 0.43
CA SER A 84 -1.82 -0.04 0.57
C SER A 84 -3.10 -0.23 1.36
N ALA A 85 -3.71 -1.42 1.30
CA ALA A 85 -4.99 -1.70 1.94
C ALA A 85 -4.91 -2.38 3.32
N THR A 86 -3.87 -3.18 3.60
CA THR A 86 -3.87 -4.06 4.79
C THR A 86 -2.70 -3.85 5.75
N ARG A 87 -1.57 -3.28 5.30
CA ARG A 87 -0.38 -3.15 6.15
C ARG A 87 -0.34 -1.78 6.84
N THR A 88 -0.31 -1.79 8.16
CA THR A 88 -0.14 -0.58 9.01
C THR A 88 1.32 -0.18 9.21
N THR A 89 2.28 -0.87 8.60
CA THR A 89 3.71 -0.53 8.75
C THR A 89 4.02 0.79 8.03
N PRO A 90 4.54 1.82 8.72
CA PRO A 90 4.83 3.14 8.13
C PRO A 90 5.86 3.00 7.00
N PHE A 91 5.45 3.31 5.77
CA PHE A 91 6.33 3.22 4.60
C PHE A 91 5.79 4.08 3.46
N GLY A 92 6.59 5.02 2.98
CA GLY A 92 6.22 5.93 1.90
C GLY A 92 4.84 6.56 2.16
N LEU A 93 3.97 6.48 1.15
CA LEU A 93 2.59 6.98 1.20
C LEU A 93 1.54 5.89 1.50
N PHE A 94 1.95 4.69 1.92
CA PHE A 94 1.02 3.56 2.10
C PHE A 94 0.27 3.58 3.43
N SER A 95 0.80 4.26 4.44
CA SER A 95 0.22 4.26 5.78
C SER A 95 0.56 5.54 6.54
N GLY A 96 -0.41 6.00 7.35
CA GLY A 96 -0.28 7.17 8.21
C GLY A 96 0.04 6.79 9.65
N CYS A 97 0.68 7.71 10.37
CA CYS A 97 0.91 7.62 11.81
C CYS A 97 0.26 8.80 12.52
N LEU A 98 -0.43 8.55 13.62
CA LEU A 98 -1.04 9.57 14.47
C LEU A 98 -0.80 9.28 15.94
N LEU A 99 -0.75 10.34 16.74
CA LEU A 99 -0.62 10.24 18.19
C LEU A 99 -2.02 10.21 18.81
N TYR A 100 -2.35 9.10 19.46
CA TYR A 100 -3.57 8.95 20.25
C TYR A 100 -3.26 9.18 21.72
N THR A 101 -4.06 10.00 22.41
CA THR A 101 -3.95 10.20 23.86
C THR A 101 -5.23 9.72 24.53
N SER A 102 -5.14 8.68 25.36
CA SER A 102 -6.26 8.24 26.19
C SER A 102 -6.52 9.26 27.29
N ARG A 103 -7.76 9.77 27.38
CA ARG A 103 -8.22 10.67 28.44
C ARG A 103 -8.74 9.96 29.68
N CYS A 104 -8.76 8.63 29.69
CA CYS A 104 -9.14 7.86 30.88
C CYS A 104 -7.88 7.45 31.65
N VAL A 105 -7.39 8.34 32.52
CA VAL A 105 -6.54 8.04 33.68
C VAL A 105 -6.93 9.00 34.80
#